data_AF-A0A200J143-F1
#
_entry.id   AF-A0A200J143-F1
#
_cell.length_a   1.000
_cell.length_b   1.000
_cell.length_c   1.000
_cell.angle_alpha   90.00
_cell.angle_beta   90.00
_cell.angle_gamma   90.00
#
_symmetry.space_group_name_H-M   'P 1'
#
loop_
_entity.id
_entity.type
_entity.pdbx_description
1 polymer ?
#
loop_
_entity_poly.entity_id
_entity_poly.type
_entity_poly.pdbx_seq_one_letter_code
_entity_poly.pdbx_strand_id
1 'polypeptide(L)' 'MLTNKLGVTNQVELARVEEKISKSNAKKLYDSGNIDKLEVGTFKGLADIHRYLFSDISDFAGEIRMVNID' A
#
# COMPACT_ATOMS: atom_id res chain seq x y z
N MET A 1 -15.98 6.58 5.17
CA MET A 1 -15.02 6.88 4.09
C MET A 1 -13.69 6.26 4.48
N LEU A 2 -12.96 5.65 3.54
CA LEU A 2 -11.60 5.20 3.80
C LEU A 2 -10.74 6.43 4.10
N THR A 3 -10.17 6.48 5.30
CA THR A 3 -9.24 7.55 5.69
C THR A 3 -7.99 7.39 4.84
N ASN A 4 -7.67 8.40 4.04
CA ASN A 4 -6.44 8.48 3.25
C ASN A 4 -5.56 9.62 3.77
N LYS A 5 -4.24 9.46 3.63
CA LYS A 5 -3.24 10.46 4.02
C LYS A 5 -3.18 11.67 3.08
N LEU A 6 -3.93 11.63 1.97
CA LEU A 6 -3.82 12.56 0.85
C LEU A 6 -4.78 13.75 0.97
N GLY A 7 -5.75 13.70 1.89
CA GLY A 7 -6.75 14.76 2.07
C GLY A 7 -7.73 14.90 0.89
N VAL A 8 -7.77 13.92 -0.02
CA VAL A 8 -8.63 13.95 -1.21
C VAL A 8 -10.01 13.38 -0.85
N THR A 9 -11.07 14.14 -1.15
CA THR A 9 -12.46 13.79 -0.82
C THR A 9 -13.26 13.29 -2.03
N ASN A 10 -12.85 13.63 -3.25
CA ASN A 10 -13.44 13.11 -4.47
C ASN A 10 -12.93 11.69 -4.75
N GLN A 11 -13.85 10.71 -4.85
CA GLN A 11 -13.47 9.29 -4.99
C GLN A 11 -12.74 8.97 -6.29
N VAL A 12 -13.08 9.63 -7.40
CA VAL A 12 -12.44 9.39 -8.70
C VAL A 12 -11.03 9.96 -8.70
N GLU A 13 -10.86 11.14 -8.13
CA GLU A 13 -9.54 11.75 -7.95
C GLU A 13 -8.67 10.92 -7.00
N LEU A 14 -9.24 10.49 -5.87
CA LEU A 14 -8.55 9.67 -4.88
C LEU A 14 -8.00 8.40 -5.55
N ALA A 15 -8.83 7.64 -6.26
CA ALA A 15 -8.41 6.41 -6.92
C ALA A 15 -7.24 6.64 -7.90
N ARG A 16 -7.25 7.75 -8.67
CA ARG A 16 -6.16 8.10 -9.58
C ARG A 16 -4.85 8.42 -8.85
N VAL A 17 -4.93 9.13 -7.73
CA VAL A 17 -3.75 9.48 -6.93
C VAL A 17 -3.20 8.24 -6.24
N GLU A 18 -4.06 7.40 -5.65
CA GLU A 18 -3.69 6.12 -5.03
C GLU A 18 -3.00 5.19 -6.04
N GLU A 19 -3.56 5.06 -7.24
CA GLU A 19 -2.97 4.27 -8.33
C GLU A 19 -1.58 4.80 -8.71
N LYS A 20 -1.44 6.12 -8.89
CA LYS A 20 -0.16 6.72 -9.29
C LYS A 20 0.93 6.48 -8.25
N ILE A 21 0.61 6.66 -6.96
CA ILE A 21 1.57 6.48 -5.87
C ILE A 21 1.94 5.02 -5.71
N SER A 22 0.95 4.12 -5.62
CA SER A 22 1.19 2.69 -5.40
C SER A 22 1.98 2.05 -6.54
N LYS A 23 1.71 2.41 -7.81
CA LYS A 23 2.51 1.97 -8.96
C LYS A 23 3.93 2.52 -8.94
N SER A 24 4.13 3.78 -8.53
CA SER A 24 5.47 4.35 -8.38
C SER A 24 6.26 3.60 -7.31
N ASN A 25 5.64 3.27 -6.18
CA ASN A 25 6.25 2.51 -5.10
C ASN A 25 6.55 1.07 -5.52
N ALA A 26 5.67 0.41 -6.27
CA ALA A 26 5.93 -0.91 -6.87
C ALA A 26 7.16 -0.88 -7.79
N LYS A 27 7.26 0.12 -8.68
CA LYS A 27 8.41 0.29 -9.55
C LYS A 27 9.71 0.46 -8.75
N LYS A 28 9.71 1.30 -7.71
CA LYS A 28 10.86 1.49 -6.83
C LYS A 28 11.24 0.19 -6.08
N LEU A 29 10.25 -0.56 -5.59
CA LEU A 29 10.47 -1.84 -4.90
C LEU A 29 11.23 -2.82 -5.81
N TYR A 30 10.81 -2.91 -7.06
CA TYR A 30 11.44 -3.77 -8.06
C TYR A 30 12.82 -3.26 -8.48
N ASP A 31 12.92 -2.02 -8.95
CA ASP A 31 14.17 -1.46 -9.50
C ASP A 31 15.32 -1.38 -8.47
N SER A 32 14.98 -1.24 -7.18
CA SER A 32 15.98 -1.20 -6.10
C SER A 32 16.49 -2.58 -5.67
N GLY A 33 15.88 -3.68 -6.15
CA GLY A 33 16.16 -5.03 -5.67
C GLY A 33 15.69 -5.27 -4.23
N ASN A 34 14.92 -4.35 -3.63
CA ASN A 34 14.36 -4.55 -2.30
C ASN A 34 13.34 -5.68 -2.26
N ILE A 35 12.70 -5.98 -3.40
CA ILE A 35 11.79 -7.12 -3.55
C ILE A 35 12.46 -8.46 -3.21
N ASP A 36 13.76 -8.61 -3.52
CA ASP A 36 14.51 -9.86 -3.30
C ASP A 36 14.86 -10.10 -1.82
N LYS A 37 14.69 -9.08 -0.97
CA LYS A 37 14.97 -9.14 0.47
C LYS A 37 13.74 -9.52 1.29
N LEU A 38 12.56 -9.57 0.67
CA LEU A 38 11.31 -9.87 1.36
C LEU A 38 11.18 -11.37 1.61
N GLU A 39 10.56 -11.74 2.73
CA GLU A 39 10.34 -13.14 3.07
C GLU A 39 9.33 -13.79 2.11
N VAL A 40 9.68 -14.96 1.58
CA VAL A 40 8.85 -15.66 0.59
C VAL A 40 7.86 -16.60 1.28
N GLY A 41 6.60 -16.54 0.90
CA GLY A 41 5.57 -17.49 1.32
C GLY A 41 5.04 -17.27 2.74
N THR A 42 5.28 -16.11 3.35
CA THR A 42 4.81 -15.78 4.70
C THR A 42 3.90 -14.56 4.71
N PHE A 43 3.08 -14.45 5.76
CA PHE A 43 2.29 -13.25 6.01
C PHE A 43 3.18 -12.01 6.23
N LYS A 44 4.34 -12.17 6.86
CA LYS A 44 5.30 -11.07 7.05
C LYS A 44 5.73 -10.48 5.71
N GLY A 45 6.13 -11.31 4.75
CA GLY A 45 6.44 -10.87 3.40
C GLY A 45 5.28 -10.14 2.72
N LEU A 46 4.06 -10.68 2.83
CA LEU A 46 2.86 -10.03 2.29
C LEU A 46 2.58 -8.66 2.96
N ALA A 47 2.71 -8.58 4.29
CA ALA A 47 2.53 -7.36 5.06
C ALA A 47 3.58 -6.30 4.68
N ASP A 48 4.83 -6.70 4.46
CA ASP A 48 5.91 -5.82 4.02
C ASP A 48 5.65 -5.31 2.58
N ILE A 49 5.18 -6.16 1.66
CA ILE A 49 4.74 -5.73 0.32
C ILE A 49 3.63 -4.69 0.44
N HIS A 50 2.58 -4.99 1.22
CA HIS A 50 1.45 -4.08 1.40
C HIS A 50 1.89 -2.75 2.01
N ARG A 51 2.77 -2.77 3.00
CA ARG A 51 3.35 -1.56 3.60
C ARG A 51 4.09 -0.73 2.55
N TYR A 52 4.93 -1.37 1.74
CA TYR A 52 5.73 -0.68 0.72
C TYR A 52 4.86 0.01 -0.34
N LEU A 53 3.76 -0.62 -0.75
CA LEU A 53 2.88 -0.07 -1.77
C LEU A 53 2.02 1.08 -1.25
N PHE A 54 1.59 1.02 0.01
CA PHE A 54 0.50 1.85 0.51
C PHE A 54 0.82 2.75 1.72
N SER A 55 2.06 2.77 2.23
CA SER A 55 2.42 3.58 3.42
C SER A 55 2.14 5.07 3.26
N ASP A 56 2.25 5.60 2.05
CA ASP A 56 2.02 7.02 1.75
C ASP A 56 0.53 7.34 1.50
N ILE A 57 -0.31 6.30 1.41
CA ILE A 57 -1.72 6.37 1.03
C ILE A 57 -2.60 6.13 2.26
N SER A 58 -2.26 5.13 3.08
CA SER A 58 -3.07 4.61 4.17
C SER A 58 -2.30 4.52 5.48
N ASP A 59 -2.96 4.82 6.60
CA ASP A 59 -2.42 4.68 7.96
C ASP A 59 -2.25 3.21 8.39
N PHE A 60 -2.98 2.28 7.77
CA PHE A 60 -2.99 0.87 8.13
C PHE A 60 -2.17 0.00 7.17
N ALA A 61 -1.27 0.61 6.39
CA ALA A 61 -0.48 -0.13 5.41
C ALA A 61 0.42 -1.19 6.07
N GLY A 62 0.11 -2.47 5.81
CA GLY A 62 0.84 -3.63 6.34
C GLY A 62 0.27 -4.15 7.67
N GLU A 63 -0.83 -3.58 8.14
CA GLU A 63 -1.50 -4.00 9.38
C GLU A 63 -2.68 -4.93 9.09
N ILE A 64 -2.99 -5.80 10.06
CA ILE A 64 -4.20 -6.63 10.02
C ILE A 64 -5.41 -5.72 10.27
N ARG A 65 -6.47 -5.91 9.47
CA ARG A 65 -7.74 -5.19 9.67
C ARG A 65 -8.33 -5.45 11.06
N MET A 66 -8.87 -4.40 11.68
CA MET A 66 -9.52 -4.46 13.00
C MET A 66 -11.05 -4.53 12.92
N VAL A 67 -11.60 -4.46 11.71
CA VAL A 67 -13.04 -4.49 11.45
C VAL A 67 -13.37 -5.58 10.43
N ASN A 68 -14.60 -6.08 10.46
CA ASN A 68 -15.09 -7.02 9.46
C ASN A 68 -15.25 -6.35 8.10
N ILE A 69 -15.15 -7.16 7.05
CA ILE A 69 -15.46 -6.76 5.67
C ILE A 69 -16.79 -7.44 5.38
N ASP A 70 -17.81 -6.64 5.12
CA ASP A 70 -19.13 -7.09 4.69
C ASP A 70 -19.24 -7.10 3.15
#